data_AF-A0AAJ7W8J1-F1
#
_entry.id   AF-A0AAJ7W8J1-F1
#
_cell.length_a   1.000
_cell.length_b   1.000
_cell.length_c   1.000
_cell.angle_alpha   90.00
_cell.angle_beta   90.00
_cell.angle_gamma   90.00
#
_symmetry.space_group_name_H-M   'P 1'
#
loop_
_entity.id
_entity.type
_entity.pdbx_description
1 polymer ?
#
loop_
_entity_poly.entity_id
_entity_poly.type
_entity_poly.pdbx_seq_one_letter_code
_entity_poly.pdbx_strand_id
1 'polypeptide(L)' 'MREDQYLQCQHFKTINHNGKSVNQSIPIVLAVDTNQKEKYNNAPALGLKYQGRVVAILREPEFFPHRKEER' A
#
# COMPACT_ATOMS: atom_id res chain seq x y z
N MET A 1 -2.11 -0.74 1.99
CA MET A 1 -2.18 -2.22 1.95
C MET A 1 -0.86 -2.74 1.42
N ARG A 2 -0.40 -3.89 1.93
CA ARG A 2 0.68 -4.69 1.30
C ARG A 2 0.15 -5.45 0.07
N GLU A 3 1.01 -6.07 -0.73
CA GLU A 3 0.58 -6.74 -1.98
C GLU A 3 -0.41 -7.88 -1.68
N ASP A 4 -0.16 -8.67 -0.64
CA ASP A 4 -1.03 -9.76 -0.19
C ASP A 4 -2.46 -9.30 0.15
N GLN A 5 -2.58 -8.19 0.87
CA GLN A 5 -3.85 -7.58 1.25
C GLN A 5 -4.55 -6.96 0.05
N TYR A 6 -3.78 -6.35 -0.85
CA TYR A 6 -4.30 -5.76 -2.08
C TYR A 6 -4.97 -6.81 -2.97
N LEU A 7 -4.29 -7.94 -3.20
CA LEU A 7 -4.82 -9.05 -4.00
C LEU A 7 -6.06 -9.68 -3.36
N GLN A 8 -6.06 -9.89 -2.05
CA GLN A 8 -7.23 -10.41 -1.34
C GLN A 8 -8.43 -9.45 -1.45
N CYS A 9 -8.19 -8.16 -1.24
CA CYS A 9 -9.21 -7.12 -1.39
C CYS A 9 -9.78 -7.10 -2.81
N GLN A 10 -8.92 -7.15 -3.83
CA GLN A 10 -9.31 -7.06 -5.24
C GLN A 10 -10.16 -8.26 -5.68
N HIS A 11 -9.74 -9.49 -5.34
CA HIS A 11 -10.40 -10.70 -5.84
C HIS A 11 -11.52 -11.21 -4.93
N PHE A 12 -11.38 -11.07 -3.61
CA PHE A 12 -12.28 -11.70 -2.64
C PHE A 12 -13.14 -10.71 -1.86
N LYS A 13 -12.92 -9.40 -2.03
CA LYS A 13 -13.61 -8.33 -1.28
C LYS A 13 -13.48 -8.50 0.24
N THR A 14 -12.43 -9.21 0.66
CA THR A 14 -12.11 -9.51 2.06
C THR A 14 -10.60 -9.53 2.24
N ILE A 15 -10.14 -9.40 3.48
CA ILE A 15 -8.74 -9.62 3.85
C ILE A 15 -8.67 -10.58 5.04
N ASN A 16 -7.60 -11.37 5.11
CA ASN A 16 -7.27 -12.12 6.30
C ASN A 16 -6.69 -11.17 7.36
N HIS A 17 -7.37 -11.08 8.49
CA HIS A 17 -6.91 -10.37 9.67
C HIS A 17 -6.90 -11.35 10.84
N ASN A 18 -5.69 -11.77 11.25
CA ASN A 18 -5.48 -12.71 12.37
C ASN A 18 -6.30 -14.01 12.24
N GLY A 19 -6.32 -14.61 11.04
CA GLY A 19 -7.04 -15.85 10.77
C GLY A 19 -8.54 -15.67 10.53
N LYS A 20 -9.07 -14.44 10.59
CA LYS A 20 -10.47 -14.14 10.27
C LYS A 20 -10.57 -13.40 8.95
N SER A 21 -11.56 -13.78 8.14
CA SER A 21 -11.92 -13.00 6.96
C SER A 21 -12.73 -11.78 7.40
N VAL A 22 -12.26 -10.59 7.02
CA VAL A 22 -12.92 -9.31 7.30
C VAL A 22 -13.32 -8.67 5.97
N ASN A 23 -14.50 -8.07 5.91
CA ASN A 23 -14.94 -7.34 4.73
C ASN A 23 -13.99 -6.18 4.42
N GLN A 24 -13.47 -6.17 3.20
CA GLN A 24 -12.65 -5.08 2.67
C GLN A 24 -12.75 -5.15 1.14
N SER A 25 -13.69 -4.40 0.58
CA SER A 25 -14.05 -4.47 -0.84
C SER A 25 -13.33 -3.45 -1.72
N ILE A 26 -12.65 -2.46 -1.12
CA ILE A 26 -12.00 -1.36 -1.85
C ILE A 26 -10.53 -1.26 -1.42
N PRO A 27 -9.57 -1.22 -2.37
CA PRO A 27 -8.17 -1.03 -2.05
C PRO A 27 -7.88 0.32 -1.38
N ILE A 28 -7.15 0.29 -0.26
CA ILE A 28 -6.60 1.47 0.41
C ILE A 28 -5.08 1.46 0.22
N VAL A 29 -4.63 2.12 -0.84
CA VAL A 29 -3.24 2.10 -1.33
C VAL A 29 -2.70 3.50 -1.56
N LEU A 30 -1.39 3.65 -1.44
CA LEU A 30 -0.66 4.87 -1.79
C LEU A 30 0.12 4.63 -3.07
N ALA A 31 -0.29 5.25 -4.17
CA ALA A 31 0.44 5.16 -5.43
C ALA A 31 1.65 6.12 -5.40
N VAL A 32 2.75 5.67 -5.99
CA VAL A 32 4.00 6.43 -6.17
C VAL A 32 4.47 6.30 -7.61
N ASP A 33 5.30 7.24 -8.05
CA ASP A 33 5.98 7.13 -9.34
C ASP A 33 7.25 6.25 -9.26
N THR A 34 7.84 5.94 -10.42
CA THR A 34 9.04 5.10 -10.53
C THR A 34 10.24 5.73 -9.82
N ASN A 35 10.43 7.05 -9.93
CA ASN A 35 11.57 7.74 -9.32
C ASN A 35 11.50 7.67 -7.79
N GLN A 36 10.29 7.84 -7.23
CA GLN A 36 10.04 7.72 -5.80
C GLN A 36 10.27 6.28 -5.33
N LYS A 37 9.75 5.28 -6.06
CA LYS A 37 10.00 3.87 -5.75
C LYS A 37 11.50 3.59 -5.69
N GLU A 38 12.25 3.94 -6.73
CA GLU A 38 13.69 3.68 -6.81
C GLU A 38 14.45 4.37 -5.68
N LYS A 39 14.12 5.64 -5.40
CA LYS A 39 14.75 6.42 -4.32
C LYS A 39 14.51 5.83 -2.93
N TYR A 40 13.35 5.22 -2.70
CA TYR A 40 12.90 4.82 -1.36
C TYR A 40 12.84 3.30 -1.14
N ASN A 41 13.24 2.50 -2.13
CA ASN A 41 13.07 1.04 -2.13
C ASN A 41 13.66 0.34 -0.90
N ASN A 42 14.74 0.87 -0.33
CA ASN A 42 15.46 0.28 0.81
C ASN A 42 15.28 1.08 2.12
N ALA A 43 14.37 2.04 2.15
CA ALA A 43 14.16 2.88 3.32
C ALA A 43 13.38 2.11 4.41
N PRO A 44 13.86 2.06 5.66
CA PRO A 44 13.14 1.36 6.75
C PRO A 44 11.87 2.11 7.18
N ALA A 45 11.80 3.42 6.92
CA ALA A 45 10.63 4.24 7.18
C ALA A 45 10.61 5.47 6.27
N LEU A 46 9.40 5.97 5.97
CA LEU A 46 9.15 7.14 5.13
C LEU A 46 8.22 8.13 5.84
N GLY A 47 8.59 9.41 5.83
CA GLY A 47 7.72 10.50 6.28
C GLY A 47 6.76 10.93 5.17
N LEU A 48 5.46 10.81 5.40
CA LEU A 48 4.42 11.28 4.49
C LEU A 48 4.19 12.77 4.74
N LYS A 49 4.34 13.59 3.69
CA LYS A 49 4.18 15.04 3.76
C LYS A 49 2.92 15.49 3.05
N TYR A 50 2.19 16.39 3.70
CA TYR A 50 1.07 17.13 3.10
C TYR A 50 1.28 18.62 3.36
N GLN A 51 1.27 19.44 2.31
CA GLN A 51 1.54 20.89 2.39
C GLN A 51 2.83 21.23 3.18
N GLY A 52 3.91 20.48 2.90
CA GLY A 52 5.21 20.67 3.54
C GLY A 52 5.34 20.13 4.98
N ARG A 53 4.22 19.74 5.62
CA ARG A 53 4.20 19.20 6.98
C ARG A 53 4.23 17.67 6.95
N VAL A 54 5.02 17.05 7.82
CA VAL A 54 5.00 15.59 8.02
C VAL A 54 3.74 15.23 8.80
N VAL A 55 2.87 14.42 8.20
CA VAL A 55 1.57 14.05 8.79
C VAL A 55 1.50 12.59 9.23
N ALA A 56 2.39 11.74 8.72
CA ALA A 56 2.45 10.33 9.10
C ALA A 56 3.83 9.73 8.81
N ILE A 57 4.08 8.55 9.38
CA ILE A 57 5.27 7.72 9.11
C ILE A 57 4.80 6.36 8.61
N LEU A 58 5.24 5.98 7.41
CA LEU A 58 5.07 4.64 6.86
C LEU A 58 6.32 3.82 7.20
N ARG A 59 6.19 2.80 8.06
CA ARG A 59 7.29 1.91 8.44
C ARG A 59 7.29 0.66 7.57
N GLU A 60 8.48 0.13 7.27
CA GLU A 60 8.69 -1.08 6.47
C GLU A 60 7.85 -1.08 5.18
N PRO A 61 7.99 -0.03 4.34
CA PRO A 61 7.22 0.10 3.11
C PRO A 61 7.52 -1.05 2.15
N GLU A 62 6.52 -1.39 1.35
CA GLU A 62 6.61 -2.42 0.32
C GLU A 62 6.08 -1.83 -0.98
N PHE A 63 6.84 -2.03 -2.06
CA PHE A 63 6.53 -1.48 -3.38
C PHE A 63 6.17 -2.62 -4.34
N PHE A 64 4.94 -2.61 -4.87
CA PHE A 64 4.45 -3.60 -5.82
C PHE A 64 3.80 -2.93 -7.05
N PRO A 65 3.64 -3.66 -8.18
CA PRO A 65 3.08 -3.10 -9.39
C PRO A 65 1.63 -2.64 -9.24
N HIS A 66 1.33 -1.45 -9.75
CA HIS A 66 -0.04 -0.95 -9.83
C HIS A 66 -0.63 -1.29 -11.21
N ARG A 67 -1.22 -2.49 -11.35
CA ARG A 67 -1.86 -2.98 -12.59
C ARG A 67 -3.20 -2.26 -12.83
N LYS A 68 -3.13 -1.06 -13.42
CA LYS A 68 -4.27 -0.13 -13.51
C LYS A 68 -5.49 -0.65 -14.27
N GLU A 69 -5.31 -1.51 -15.27
CA GLU A 69 -6.41 -2.06 -16.07
C GLU A 69 -7.19 -3.14 -15.31
N GLU A 70 -6.51 -3.94 -14.51
CA GLU A 70 -7.10 -5.02 -13.71
C GLU A 70 -7.78 -4.48 -12.43
N ARG A 71 -7.35 -3.31 -11.96
CA ARG A 71 -7.79 -2.70 -10.71
C ARG A 71 -9.20 -2.13 -10.77
#